data_AF-A0A966NQU7-F1
#
_entry.id   AF-A0A966NQU7-F1
#
_cell.length_a   1.000
_cell.length_b   1.000
_cell.length_c   1.000
_cell.angle_alpha   90.00
_cell.angle_beta   90.00
_cell.angle_gamma   90.00
#
_symmetry.space_group_name_H-M   'P 1'
#
loop_
_entity.id
_entity.type
_entity.pdbx_description
1 polymer ?
#
loop_
_entity_poly.entity_id
_entity_poly.type
_entity_poly.pdbx_seq_one_letter_code
_entity_poly.pdbx_strand_id
1 'polypeptide(L)'
;MKTLNVSLGERSYPIYIGSGLLKQSELFKPWITGKSVFVVTNTTVGPLYSQSLIQTISNDAKSVHEIVLPDGESYKDWVTLQKIFDALLT
;
A
#
# COMPACT_ATOMS: atom_id res chain seq x y z
N MET A 1 -9.35 -13.89 11.91
CA MET A 1 -9.58 -12.79 10.95
C MET A 1 -11.06 -12.43 10.99
N LYS A 2 -11.39 -11.15 11.18
CA LYS A 2 -12.75 -10.61 11.04
C LYS A 2 -12.80 -9.75 9.77
N THR A 3 -13.92 -9.78 9.05
CA THR A 3 -14.12 -8.96 7.84
C THR A 3 -15.30 -8.02 8.06
N LEU A 4 -15.08 -6.72 7.87
CA LEU A 4 -16.11 -5.70 7.87
C LEU A 4 -16.28 -5.18 6.44
N ASN A 5 -17.48 -5.34 5.87
CA ASN A 5 -17.78 -4.78 4.56
C ASN A 5 -18.33 -3.37 4.72
N VAL A 6 -17.64 -2.39 4.14
CA VAL A 6 -18.09 -0.99 4.15
C VAL A 6 -18.94 -0.76 2.91
N SER A 7 -20.23 -0.44 3.11
CA SER A 7 -21.18 -0.21 2.02
C SER A 7 -21.11 1.25 1.53
N LEU A 8 -20.46 1.46 0.38
CA LEU A 8 -20.32 2.77 -0.29
C LEU A 8 -20.90 2.73 -1.71
N GLY A 9 -21.89 1.85 -1.96
CA GLY A 9 -22.42 1.60 -3.30
C GLY A 9 -21.39 0.90 -4.19
N GLU A 10 -21.12 1.47 -5.36
CA GLU A 10 -20.13 0.93 -6.33
C GLU A 10 -18.69 0.88 -5.80
N ARG A 11 -18.38 1.63 -4.73
CA ARG A 11 -17.05 1.68 -4.10
C ARG A 11 -16.98 0.90 -2.80
N SER A 12 -17.88 -0.05 -2.58
CA SER A 12 -17.87 -0.88 -1.37
C SER A 12 -16.59 -1.74 -1.32
N TYR A 13 -15.98 -1.86 -0.15
CA TYR A 13 -14.74 -2.63 0.05
C TYR A 13 -14.71 -3.36 1.40
N PRO A 14 -14.01 -4.49 1.50
CA PRO A 14 -13.80 -5.19 2.76
C PRO A 14 -12.62 -4.62 3.56
N ILE A 15 -12.77 -4.58 4.88
CA ILE A 15 -11.69 -4.34 5.83
C ILE A 15 -11.41 -5.66 6.57
N TYR A 16 -10.20 -6.20 6.40
CA TYR A 16 -9.75 -7.40 7.10
C TYR A 16 -9.00 -7.02 8.39
N ILE A 17 -9.42 -7.58 9.53
CA ILE A 17 -8.84 -7.29 10.86
C ILE A 17 -8.35 -8.60 11.48
N GLY A 18 -7.07 -8.63 11.84
CA GLY A 18 -6.41 -9.81 12.40
C GLY A 18 -4.89 -9.66 12.48
N SER A 19 -4.23 -10.68 13.02
CA SER A 19 -2.77 -10.75 13.12
C SER A 19 -2.14 -11.39 11.89
N GLY A 20 -0.98 -10.89 11.46
CA GLY A 20 -0.17 -11.52 10.40
C GLY A 20 -0.73 -11.39 8.98
N LEU A 21 -1.75 -10.56 8.77
CA LEU A 21 -2.43 -10.43 7.47
C LEU A 21 -1.53 -9.87 6.36
N LEU A 22 -0.50 -9.11 6.72
CA LEU A 22 0.48 -8.56 5.77
C LEU A 22 1.22 -9.63 4.94
N LYS A 23 1.26 -10.88 5.42
CA LYS A 23 1.95 -12.01 4.76
C LYS A 23 1.01 -12.91 3.95
N GLN A 24 -0.27 -12.57 3.87
CA GLN A 24 -1.31 -13.35 3.20
C GLN A 24 -1.57 -12.76 1.81
N SER A 25 -0.91 -13.28 0.78
CA SER A 25 -0.99 -12.73 -0.58
C SER A 25 -2.40 -12.85 -1.19
N GLU A 26 -3.17 -13.86 -0.76
CA GLU A 26 -4.56 -14.08 -1.15
C GLU A 26 -5.49 -12.90 -0.81
N LEU A 27 -5.14 -12.09 0.20
CA LEU A 27 -5.90 -10.90 0.57
C LEU A 27 -5.64 -9.72 -0.37
N PHE A 28 -4.47 -9.66 -1.02
CA PHE A 28 -4.07 -8.57 -1.90
C PHE A 28 -4.38 -8.89 -3.37
N LYS A 29 -4.19 -10.14 -3.78
CA LYS A 29 -4.34 -10.61 -5.16
C LYS A 29 -5.62 -10.16 -5.88
N PRO A 30 -6.83 -10.21 -5.28
CA PRO A 30 -8.05 -9.77 -5.97
C PRO A 30 -8.07 -8.27 -6.32
N TRP A 31 -7.26 -7.46 -5.62
CA TRP A 31 -7.22 -6.01 -5.75
C TRP A 31 -6.07 -5.52 -6.64
N ILE A 32 -5.09 -6.38 -6.93
CA ILE A 32 -3.98 -6.08 -7.84
C ILE A 32 -4.44 -6.40 -9.26
N THR A 33 -5.08 -5.43 -9.91
CA THR A 33 -5.52 -5.52 -11.31
C THR A 33 -4.52 -4.89 -12.29
N GLY A 34 -3.64 -4.03 -11.78
CA GLY A 34 -2.64 -3.29 -12.55
C GLY A 34 -1.33 -4.04 -12.72
N LYS A 35 -0.47 -3.51 -13.62
CA LYS A 35 0.87 -4.05 -13.84
C LYS A 35 1.85 -3.63 -12.73
N SER A 36 1.70 -2.42 -12.21
CA SER A 36 2.66 -1.84 -11.26
C SER A 36 1.96 -1.42 -9.97
N VAL A 37 2.59 -1.71 -8.83
CA VAL A 37 2.14 -1.31 -7.50
C VAL A 37 3.17 -0.37 -6.89
N PHE A 38 2.71 0.74 -6.32
CA PHE A 38 3.55 1.70 -5.60
C PHE A 38 3.18 1.67 -4.12
N VAL A 39 4.13 1.27 -3.28
CA VAL A 39 4.01 1.28 -1.81
C VAL A 39 4.52 2.62 -1.30
N VAL A 40 3.60 3.47 -0.86
CA VAL A 40 3.94 4.76 -0.23
C VAL A 40 3.97 4.58 1.28
N THR A 41 5.09 4.92 1.91
CA THR A 41 5.29 4.82 3.36
C THR A 41 6.12 5.99 3.89
N ASN A 42 6.31 6.08 5.19
CA ASN A 42 7.19 7.07 5.81
C ASN A 42 8.49 6.44 6.34
N THR A 43 9.44 7.27 6.75
CA THR A 43 10.75 6.84 7.29
C THR A 43 10.66 5.98 8.55
N THR A 44 9.54 6.03 9.29
CA THR A 44 9.35 5.32 10.56
C THR A 44 8.71 3.94 10.37
N VAL A 45 7.70 3.85 9.52
CA VAL A 45 6.90 2.64 9.26
C VAL A 45 7.54 1.78 8.18
N GLY A 46 8.18 2.40 7.18
CA GLY A 46 8.82 1.70 6.07
C GLY A 46 9.75 0.57 6.53
N PRO A 47 10.81 0.86 7.31
CA PRO A 47 11.76 -0.16 7.78
C PRO A 47 11.13 -1.32 8.56
N LEU A 48 9.94 -1.15 9.11
CA LEU A 48 9.25 -2.17 9.91
C LEU A 48 8.42 -3.14 9.06
N TYR A 49 7.80 -2.66 7.97
CA TYR A 49 6.75 -3.41 7.27
C TYR A 49 6.86 -3.43 5.74
N SER A 50 7.51 -2.44 5.12
CA SER A 50 7.48 -2.30 3.66
C SER A 50 8.06 -3.52 2.95
N GLN A 51 9.21 -4.00 3.41
CA GLN A 51 9.87 -5.18 2.84
C GLN A 51 8.98 -6.43 2.92
N SER A 52 8.31 -6.66 4.05
CA SER A 52 7.40 -7.80 4.22
C SER A 52 6.18 -7.70 3.29
N LEU A 53 5.64 -6.49 3.10
CA LEU A 53 4.52 -6.27 2.19
C LEU A 53 4.96 -6.51 0.75
N ILE A 54 6.05 -5.87 0.31
CA ILE A 54 6.59 -5.98 -1.04
C ILE A 54 6.84 -7.46 -1.39
N GLN A 55 7.50 -8.21 -0.51
CA GLN A 55 7.72 -9.65 -0.71
C GLN A 55 6.42 -10.43 -0.91
N THR A 56 5.36 -10.06 -0.19
CA THR A 56 4.06 -10.75 -0.25
C THR A 56 3.35 -10.48 -1.59
N ILE A 57 3.42 -9.26 -2.10
CA ILE A 57 2.70 -8.85 -3.32
C ILE A 57 3.51 -8.99 -4.62
N SER A 58 4.83 -9.13 -4.53
CA SER A 58 5.71 -9.24 -5.71
C SER A 58 5.38 -10.41 -6.64
N ASN A 59 4.73 -11.46 -6.14
CA ASN A 59 4.31 -12.60 -6.96
C ASN A 59 3.03 -12.31 -7.78
N ASP A 60 2.22 -11.35 -7.32
CA ASP A 60 0.92 -11.01 -7.92
C ASP A 60 0.97 -9.71 -8.74
N ALA A 61 2.08 -8.96 -8.71
CA ALA A 61 2.30 -7.73 -9.46
C ALA A 61 3.49 -7.86 -10.44
N LYS A 62 3.47 -7.17 -11.58
CA LYS A 62 4.59 -7.18 -12.55
C LYS A 62 5.77 -6.35 -12.07
N SER A 63 5.51 -5.23 -11.37
CA SER A 63 6.53 -4.44 -10.69
C SER A 63 5.99 -3.86 -9.39
N VAL A 64 6.86 -3.77 -8.38
CA VAL A 64 6.54 -3.15 -7.09
C VAL A 64 7.62 -2.10 -6.81
N HIS A 65 7.19 -0.87 -6.54
CA HIS A 65 8.04 0.27 -6.26
C HIS A 65 7.77 0.78 -4.85
N GLU A 66 8.80 1.27 -4.17
CA GLU A 66 8.67 1.85 -2.83
C GLU A 66 8.96 3.36 -2.88
N ILE A 67 8.10 4.15 -2.26
CA ILE A 67 8.27 5.59 -2.09
C ILE A 67 8.26 5.88 -0.59
N VAL A 68 9.40 6.34 -0.07
CA VAL A 68 9.56 6.67 1.35
C VAL A 68 9.55 8.18 1.54
N LEU A 69 8.63 8.66 2.38
CA LEU A 69 8.43 10.07 2.71
C LEU A 69 8.92 10.37 4.13
N PRO A 70 9.27 11.63 4.45
CA PRO A 70 9.57 12.02 5.82
C PRO A 70 8.35 11.83 6.74
N ASP A 71 8.58 11.47 7.99
CA ASP A 71 7.52 11.27 8.98
C ASP A 71 7.07 12.59 9.65
N GLY A 72 5.76 12.74 9.86
CA GLY A 72 5.12 13.89 10.51
C GLY A 72 4.02 14.56 9.67
N GLU A 73 2.95 15.03 10.34
CA GLU A 73 1.82 15.72 9.68
C GLU A 73 2.25 17.02 8.99
N SER A 74 3.34 17.65 9.43
CA SER A 74 3.92 18.83 8.79
C SER A 74 4.34 18.58 7.33
N TYR A 75 4.60 17.33 6.96
CA TYR A 75 4.95 16.93 5.59
C TYR A 75 3.73 16.53 4.76
N LYS A 76 2.51 16.65 5.29
CA LYS A 76 1.28 16.43 4.51
C LYS A 76 0.91 17.67 3.73
N ASP A 77 1.83 18.09 2.87
CA ASP A 77 1.75 19.27 2.04
C ASP A 77 1.85 18.91 0.55
N TRP A 78 1.64 19.93 -0.29
CA TRP A 78 1.69 19.77 -1.75
C TRP A 78 3.08 19.36 -2.24
N VAL A 79 4.13 19.84 -1.56
CA VAL A 79 5.53 19.55 -1.92
C VAL A 79 5.83 18.05 -1.77
N THR A 80 5.35 17.45 -0.69
CA THR A 80 5.54 16.01 -0.44
C THR A 80 4.65 15.17 -1.34
N LEU A 81 3.43 15.63 -1.64
CA LEU A 81 2.57 14.97 -2.63
C LEU A 81 3.21 14.96 -4.03
N GLN A 82 3.88 16.04 -4.42
CA GLN A 82 4.58 16.12 -5.72
C GLN A 82 5.64 15.04 -5.87
N LYS A 83 6.37 14.68 -4.80
CA LYS A 83 7.34 13.58 -4.83
C LYS A 83 6.70 12.24 -5.20
N ILE A 84 5.45 12.00 -4.80
CA ILE A 84 4.71 10.80 -5.18
C ILE A 84 4.41 10.84 -6.69
N PHE A 85 3.96 11.99 -7.21
CA PHE A 85 3.71 12.13 -8.65
C PHE A 85 4.98 11.96 -9.50
N ASP A 86 6.09 12.56 -9.08
CA ASP A 86 7.38 12.43 -9.78
C ASP A 86 7.81 10.95 -9.88
N ALA A 87 7.63 10.20 -8.79
CA ALA A 87 7.94 8.77 -8.75
C ALA A 87 6.97 7.91 -9.60
N LEU A 88 5.71 8.34 -9.78
CA LEU A 88 4.73 7.63 -10.61
C LEU A 88 4.93 7.87 -12.12
N LEU A 89 5.56 8.98 -12.50
CA LEU A 89 5.79 9.39 -13.89
C LEU A 89 7.12 8.89 -14.48
N THR A 90 7.98 8.30 -13.65
CA THR A 90 9.29 7.77 -14.04
C THR A 90 9.21 6.26 -14.26
#